data_AF-A0A7C7E182-F1
#
_entry.id   AF-A0A7C7E182-F1
#
_cell.length_a   1.000
_cell.length_b   1.000
_cell.length_c   1.000
_cell.angle_alpha   90.00
_cell.angle_beta   90.00
_cell.angle_gamma   90.00
#
_symmetry.space_group_name_H-M   'P 1'
#
loop_
_entity.id
_entity.type
_entity.pdbx_description
1 polymer ?
#
loop_
_entity_poly.entity_id
_entity_poly.type
_entity_poly.pdbx_seq_one_letter_code
_entity_poly.pdbx_strand_id
1 'polypeptide(L)'
;PVFFTGLIKDGRSFHVFDKTRKEYRKAEYRDIVILLRTTRKWADVFAEELSLTGIPVFADTGTGFFKTVEVQVILSLLQIIDNPCQDIPLLSVLRSPIVSFTTDELTDLRLLEPKGPLFDGLVKLAAQNEGETSRKARRFLDRLNLWRESSLYLSTDQLIWKLYDDTGYYGIVGAMPGGEQRQANLRILFERARQFEQTSYKGLFNFISFIDRIRTGRGDLGSAKVLSENDNVVRIMSIHKSKGLEFPVVILAGCGKRFNLQDMNESILLHHDLGFGPDVVDYRRRLSWNSAAKEAIRMKIRSETLSEEMRILYVAMTRAREKLIITGSVGNIEKMALKWFSVSNMNSGKLPAYEMLNGSTFLDWICPAAIRHKDCEKLRAAAGADNPDKAHLQEDSSHWYVELWNKNDFTGGEEPEQTDDNKVWQWLESDESRADDILADDIDRRLKWKYPFTESSNIPAKVSVTELKRWFDIQYDQDASFIPEPDAVLVKKPGFLEGKKGLSSAEKGTILHFIMQHLDLFAIREKPTTGTVRDQVDLMVKKDLLTRTQAESVDL
;
A
#
# COMPACT_ATOMS: atom_id res chain seq x y z
N PRO A 1 -2.43 -3.37 -19.89
CA PRO A 1 -3.02 -3.15 -21.24
C PRO A 1 -1.99 -2.91 -22.36
N VAL A 2 -1.21 -1.81 -22.35
CA VAL A 2 -0.34 -1.36 -23.48
C VAL A 2 0.65 -2.41 -24.00
N PHE A 3 1.27 -3.21 -23.11
CA PHE A 3 2.23 -4.25 -23.52
C PHE A 3 1.58 -5.52 -24.07
N PHE A 4 0.36 -5.82 -23.63
CA PHE A 4 -0.43 -6.96 -24.12
C PHE A 4 -1.17 -6.60 -25.42
N THR A 5 -1.62 -5.36 -25.57
CA THR A 5 -2.09 -4.81 -26.85
C THR A 5 -0.92 -4.60 -27.81
N GLY A 6 0.31 -4.36 -27.33
CA GLY A 6 1.53 -4.34 -28.14
C GLY A 6 1.96 -5.69 -28.74
N LEU A 7 1.27 -6.80 -28.42
CA LEU A 7 1.35 -8.06 -29.17
C LEU A 7 0.45 -8.04 -30.42
N ILE A 8 -0.36 -6.99 -30.60
CA ILE A 8 -1.17 -6.63 -31.76
C ILE A 8 -1.04 -5.11 -31.99
N LYS A 9 0.12 -4.67 -32.50
CA LYS A 9 0.30 -3.27 -32.96
C LYS A 9 0.29 -3.30 -34.49
N ASP A 10 -0.53 -2.44 -35.11
CA ASP A 10 -0.66 -2.31 -36.58
C ASP A 10 -1.04 -3.61 -37.33
N GLY A 11 -1.92 -4.42 -36.76
CA GLY A 11 -2.37 -5.68 -37.38
C GLY A 11 -1.33 -6.80 -37.41
N ARG A 12 -0.13 -6.59 -36.86
CA ARG A 12 0.91 -7.62 -36.74
C ARG A 12 0.82 -8.31 -35.39
N SER A 13 0.53 -9.62 -35.42
CA SER A 13 0.54 -10.44 -34.21
C SER A 13 1.97 -10.91 -33.90
N PHE A 14 2.38 -10.84 -32.64
CA PHE A 14 3.66 -11.41 -32.22
C PHE A 14 3.61 -12.93 -32.35
N HIS A 15 4.57 -13.51 -33.07
CA HIS A 15 4.69 -14.95 -33.27
C HIS A 15 5.84 -15.48 -32.43
N VAL A 16 5.67 -16.69 -31.91
CA VAL A 16 6.67 -17.42 -31.13
C VAL A 16 7.02 -18.73 -31.83
N PHE A 17 8.28 -19.12 -31.74
CA PHE A 17 8.76 -20.36 -32.35
C PHE A 17 8.43 -21.57 -31.47
N ASP A 18 7.52 -22.41 -31.96
CA ASP A 18 7.13 -23.64 -31.30
C ASP A 18 8.15 -24.76 -31.60
N LYS A 19 8.93 -25.16 -30.59
CA LYS A 19 9.96 -26.20 -30.73
C LYS A 19 9.36 -27.56 -31.15
N THR A 20 8.11 -27.84 -30.78
CA THR A 20 7.47 -29.13 -31.09
C THR A 20 6.97 -29.18 -32.52
N ARG A 21 6.36 -28.08 -33.00
CA ARG A 21 5.82 -27.97 -34.36
C ARG A 21 6.86 -27.51 -35.39
N LYS A 22 7.99 -26.96 -34.91
CA LYS A 22 9.07 -26.34 -35.72
C LYS A 22 8.57 -25.19 -36.61
N GLU A 23 7.52 -24.52 -36.19
CA GLU A 23 6.86 -23.43 -36.93
C GLU A 23 6.59 -22.25 -35.99
N TYR A 24 6.43 -21.06 -36.60
CA TYR A 24 5.99 -19.88 -35.88
C TYR A 24 4.47 -19.91 -35.71
N ARG A 25 4.00 -19.75 -34.47
CA ARG A 25 2.58 -19.60 -34.16
C ARG A 25 2.32 -18.28 -33.46
N LYS A 26 1.06 -17.81 -33.50
CA LYS A 26 0.65 -16.65 -32.71
C LYS A 26 0.92 -16.90 -31.22
N ALA A 27 1.45 -15.88 -30.55
CA ALA A 27 1.68 -15.93 -29.11
C ALA A 27 0.37 -16.10 -28.34
N GLU A 28 0.39 -16.99 -27.36
CA GLU A 28 -0.70 -17.26 -26.42
C GLU A 28 -0.35 -16.68 -25.03
N TYR A 29 -1.33 -16.55 -24.13
CA TYR A 29 -1.08 -16.03 -22.78
C TYR A 29 -0.09 -16.91 -22.01
N ARG A 30 -0.12 -18.24 -22.23
CA ARG A 30 0.85 -19.19 -21.64
C ARG A 30 2.31 -18.91 -21.99
N ASP A 31 2.56 -18.18 -23.09
CA ASP A 31 3.92 -17.86 -23.56
C ASP A 31 4.53 -16.64 -22.83
N ILE A 32 3.72 -15.97 -22.00
CA ILE A 32 4.08 -14.73 -21.31
C ILE A 32 4.22 -15.00 -19.81
N VAL A 33 5.37 -14.61 -19.26
CA VAL A 33 5.61 -14.63 -17.82
C VAL A 33 5.94 -13.23 -17.31
N ILE A 34 5.44 -12.91 -16.11
CA ILE A 34 5.84 -11.73 -15.33
C ILE A 34 6.72 -12.20 -14.18
N LEU A 35 7.98 -11.76 -14.19
CA LEU A 35 8.95 -12.07 -13.16
C LEU A 35 9.08 -10.90 -12.18
N LEU A 36 8.93 -11.21 -10.90
CA LEU A 36 9.06 -10.26 -9.80
C LEU A 36 10.20 -10.69 -8.85
N ARG A 37 10.97 -9.74 -8.34
CA ARG A 37 11.94 -10.03 -7.26
C ARG A 37 11.26 -10.49 -5.98
N THR A 38 10.15 -9.85 -5.65
CA THR A 38 9.25 -10.19 -4.54
C THR A 38 7.81 -10.18 -5.04
N THR A 39 7.12 -11.31 -4.85
CA THR A 39 5.72 -11.46 -5.26
C THR A 39 4.74 -10.84 -4.27
N ARG A 40 5.12 -10.74 -2.98
CA ARG A 40 4.24 -10.25 -1.91
C ARG A 40 3.71 -8.84 -2.22
N LYS A 41 2.39 -8.65 -2.10
CA LYS A 41 1.60 -7.44 -2.42
C LYS A 41 1.54 -7.07 -3.91
N TRP A 42 2.59 -7.35 -4.69
CA TRP A 42 2.66 -6.94 -6.10
C TRP A 42 1.91 -7.90 -7.00
N ALA A 43 2.08 -9.20 -6.80
CA ALA A 43 1.46 -10.19 -7.67
C ALA A 43 -0.08 -10.16 -7.58
N ASP A 44 -0.66 -9.86 -6.41
CA ASP A 44 -2.10 -9.68 -6.24
C ASP A 44 -2.62 -8.48 -7.03
N VAL A 45 -1.96 -7.32 -6.90
CA VAL A 45 -2.30 -6.09 -7.66
C VAL A 45 -2.19 -6.33 -9.16
N PHE A 46 -1.13 -6.99 -9.62
CA PHE A 46 -0.96 -7.30 -11.04
C PHE A 46 -2.05 -8.27 -11.53
N ALA A 47 -2.39 -9.29 -10.73
CA ALA A 47 -3.44 -10.23 -11.10
C ALA A 47 -4.81 -9.54 -11.18
N GLU A 48 -5.13 -8.66 -10.25
CA GLU A 48 -6.36 -7.86 -10.23
C GLU A 48 -6.47 -6.98 -11.49
N GLU A 49 -5.46 -6.13 -11.75
CA GLU A 49 -5.44 -5.22 -12.91
C GLU A 49 -5.48 -5.95 -14.26
N LEU A 50 -4.79 -7.08 -14.38
CA LEU A 50 -4.82 -7.90 -15.58
C LEU A 50 -6.19 -8.58 -15.75
N SER A 51 -6.80 -9.05 -14.66
CA SER A 51 -8.13 -9.64 -14.69
C SER A 51 -9.20 -8.62 -15.10
N LEU A 52 -9.11 -7.38 -14.58
CA LEU A 52 -9.99 -6.27 -14.96
C LEU A 52 -9.92 -5.94 -16.46
N THR A 53 -8.78 -6.20 -17.09
CA THR A 53 -8.57 -5.99 -18.53
C THR A 53 -8.84 -7.23 -19.38
N GLY A 54 -9.43 -8.29 -18.80
CA GLY A 54 -9.78 -9.52 -19.50
C GLY A 54 -8.60 -10.44 -19.81
N ILE A 55 -7.44 -10.22 -19.19
CA ILE A 55 -6.25 -11.06 -19.35
C ILE A 55 -6.28 -12.14 -18.27
N PRO A 56 -6.32 -13.44 -18.63
CA PRO A 56 -6.34 -14.51 -17.65
C PRO A 56 -4.96 -14.67 -17.02
N VAL A 57 -4.89 -14.65 -15.69
CA VAL A 57 -3.64 -14.66 -14.93
C VAL A 57 -3.58 -15.81 -13.94
N PHE A 58 -2.38 -16.40 -13.84
CA PHE A 58 -2.02 -17.32 -12.79
C PHE A 58 -0.87 -16.73 -11.97
N ALA A 59 -1.16 -16.30 -10.74
CA ALA A 59 -0.14 -15.86 -9.80
C ALA A 59 0.18 -16.97 -8.79
N ASP A 60 1.46 -17.26 -8.61
CA ASP A 60 1.90 -18.14 -7.53
C ASP A 60 2.09 -17.37 -6.22
N THR A 61 1.02 -16.71 -5.79
CA THR A 61 0.97 -16.01 -4.50
C THR A 61 0.61 -17.00 -3.41
N GLY A 62 1.56 -17.23 -2.50
CA GLY A 62 1.33 -17.92 -1.24
C GLY A 62 0.59 -17.06 -0.23
N THR A 63 -0.24 -16.09 -0.65
CA THR A 63 -0.85 -15.10 0.25
C THR A 63 -2.29 -14.83 -0.14
N GLY A 64 -3.15 -14.58 0.84
CA GLY A 64 -4.51 -14.08 0.65
C GLY A 64 -5.63 -15.11 0.80
N PHE A 65 -5.33 -16.41 0.92
CA PHE A 65 -6.36 -17.45 1.09
C PHE A 65 -7.33 -17.16 2.24
N PHE A 66 -6.79 -16.86 3.42
CA PHE A 66 -7.56 -16.54 4.62
C PHE A 66 -8.23 -15.15 4.61
N LYS A 67 -7.98 -14.37 3.56
CA LYS A 67 -8.62 -13.07 3.34
C LYS A 67 -9.83 -13.16 2.42
N THR A 68 -10.03 -14.30 1.74
CA THR A 68 -11.19 -14.49 0.88
C THR A 68 -12.46 -14.56 1.72
N VAL A 69 -13.52 -13.88 1.26
CA VAL A 69 -14.77 -13.71 2.02
C VAL A 69 -15.38 -15.07 2.36
N GLU A 70 -15.42 -15.98 1.39
CA GLU A 70 -15.97 -17.32 1.57
C GLU A 70 -15.24 -18.16 2.63
N VAL A 71 -13.91 -18.06 2.69
CA VAL A 71 -13.12 -18.76 3.71
C VAL A 71 -13.31 -18.09 5.06
N GLN A 72 -13.36 -16.76 5.13
CA GLN A 72 -13.59 -16.04 6.38
C GLN A 72 -14.94 -16.37 7.01
N VAL A 73 -16.01 -16.45 6.22
CA VAL A 73 -17.35 -16.80 6.74
C VAL A 73 -17.36 -18.19 7.37
N ILE A 74 -16.74 -19.17 6.72
CA ILE A 74 -16.69 -20.54 7.25
C ILE A 74 -15.75 -20.65 8.46
N LEU A 75 -14.61 -19.95 8.47
CA LEU A 75 -13.76 -19.89 9.65
C LEU A 75 -14.47 -19.22 10.83
N SER A 76 -15.21 -18.13 10.59
CA SER A 76 -16.05 -17.49 11.61
C SER A 76 -17.12 -18.44 12.13
N LEU A 77 -17.72 -19.25 11.26
CA LEU A 77 -18.69 -20.28 11.66
C LEU A 77 -18.06 -21.37 12.53
N LEU A 78 -16.89 -21.87 12.15
CA LEU A 78 -16.12 -22.83 12.96
C LEU A 78 -15.75 -22.24 14.33
N GLN A 79 -15.35 -20.97 14.37
CA GLN A 79 -15.02 -20.24 15.59
C GLN A 79 -16.21 -20.13 16.55
N ILE A 80 -17.41 -19.80 16.06
CA ILE A 80 -18.60 -19.74 16.93
C ILE A 80 -19.13 -21.12 17.33
N ILE A 81 -18.88 -22.17 16.55
CA ILE A 81 -19.18 -23.55 16.95
C ILE A 81 -18.29 -23.95 18.14
N ASP A 82 -17.01 -23.58 18.12
CA ASP A 82 -16.09 -23.77 19.24
C ASP A 82 -16.53 -22.91 20.45
N ASN A 83 -16.64 -21.59 20.24
CA ASN A 83 -17.01 -20.61 21.27
C ASN A 83 -17.93 -19.50 20.71
N PRO A 84 -19.24 -19.52 21.00
CA PRO A 84 -20.18 -18.52 20.51
C PRO A 84 -19.99 -17.11 21.09
N CYS A 85 -19.27 -16.96 22.20
CA CYS A 85 -19.06 -15.67 22.87
C CYS A 85 -17.98 -14.80 22.19
N GLN A 86 -17.87 -14.91 20.87
CA GLN A 86 -16.94 -14.13 20.04
C GLN A 86 -17.75 -13.22 19.11
N ASP A 87 -17.80 -11.92 19.44
CA ASP A 87 -18.70 -10.97 18.78
C ASP A 87 -18.41 -10.80 17.28
N ILE A 88 -17.14 -10.71 16.86
CA ILE A 88 -16.78 -10.49 15.45
C ILE A 88 -17.12 -11.72 14.57
N PRO A 89 -16.69 -12.95 14.92
CA PRO A 89 -17.11 -14.16 14.20
C PRO A 89 -18.63 -14.32 14.16
N LEU A 90 -19.33 -14.06 15.28
CA LEU A 90 -20.78 -14.16 15.32
C LEU A 90 -21.44 -13.16 14.37
N LEU A 91 -21.03 -11.89 14.41
CA LEU A 91 -21.54 -10.85 13.52
C LEU A 91 -21.27 -11.18 12.05
N SER A 92 -20.09 -11.71 11.74
CA SER A 92 -19.69 -12.14 10.40
C SER A 92 -20.65 -13.20 9.85
N VAL A 93 -20.99 -14.22 10.66
CA VAL A 93 -21.91 -15.29 10.25
C VAL A 93 -23.34 -14.78 10.14
N LEU A 94 -23.80 -13.98 11.11
CA LEU A 94 -25.15 -13.39 11.08
C LEU A 94 -25.38 -12.54 9.83
N ARG A 95 -24.41 -11.70 9.45
CA ARG A 95 -24.51 -10.84 8.25
C ARG A 95 -24.34 -11.60 6.94
N SER A 96 -23.69 -12.76 6.96
CA SER A 96 -23.41 -13.57 5.78
C SER A 96 -24.68 -14.17 5.15
N PRO A 97 -24.63 -14.65 3.89
CA PRO A 97 -25.74 -15.35 3.26
C PRO A 97 -26.27 -16.58 4.02
N ILE A 98 -25.52 -17.12 5.00
CA ILE A 98 -25.93 -18.28 5.80
C ILE A 98 -27.15 -17.96 6.68
N VAL A 99 -27.17 -16.76 7.28
CA VAL A 99 -28.26 -16.33 8.18
C VAL A 99 -29.00 -15.11 7.62
N SER A 100 -28.29 -14.23 6.90
CA SER A 100 -28.82 -13.08 6.18
C SER A 100 -29.54 -12.06 7.09
N PHE A 101 -28.91 -11.68 8.21
CA PHE A 101 -29.36 -10.53 8.99
C PHE A 101 -29.07 -9.22 8.23
N THR A 102 -30.01 -8.29 8.25
CA THR A 102 -29.81 -6.91 7.78
C THR A 102 -29.08 -6.07 8.82
N THR A 103 -28.58 -4.90 8.42
CA THR A 103 -27.94 -3.96 9.36
C THR A 103 -28.91 -3.50 10.46
N ASP A 104 -30.19 -3.33 10.11
CA ASP A 104 -31.24 -2.95 11.08
C ASP A 104 -31.49 -4.08 12.08
N GLU A 105 -31.62 -5.33 11.59
CA GLU A 105 -31.79 -6.51 12.45
C GLU A 105 -30.59 -6.70 13.42
N LEU A 106 -29.37 -6.38 12.97
CA LEU A 106 -28.17 -6.40 13.82
C LEU A 106 -28.15 -5.26 14.84
N THR A 107 -28.74 -4.12 14.50
CA THR A 107 -28.88 -2.98 15.41
C THR A 107 -29.89 -3.32 16.51
N ASP A 108 -31.04 -3.87 16.14
CA ASP A 108 -32.06 -4.37 17.08
C ASP A 108 -31.47 -5.40 18.04
N LEU A 109 -30.70 -6.34 17.49
CA LEU A 109 -29.95 -7.32 18.27
C LEU A 109 -29.03 -6.64 19.30
N ARG A 110 -28.30 -5.58 18.90
CA ARG A 110 -27.39 -4.87 19.81
C ARG A 110 -28.13 -4.05 20.86
N LEU A 111 -29.32 -3.52 20.55
CA LEU A 111 -30.14 -2.77 21.51
C LEU A 111 -30.65 -3.66 22.66
N LEU A 112 -30.86 -4.95 22.42
CA LEU A 112 -31.26 -5.90 23.46
C LEU A 112 -30.15 -6.22 24.46
N GLU A 113 -28.89 -6.09 24.04
CA GLU A 113 -27.73 -6.29 24.91
C GLU A 113 -26.62 -5.25 24.63
N PRO A 114 -26.77 -4.00 25.11
CA PRO A 114 -25.83 -2.91 24.77
C PRO A 114 -24.47 -3.00 25.46
N LYS A 115 -24.33 -3.80 26.52
CA LYS A 115 -23.11 -3.90 27.33
C LYS A 115 -22.53 -5.31 27.42
N GLY A 116 -23.33 -6.35 27.19
CA GLY A 116 -22.87 -7.75 27.18
C GLY A 116 -22.41 -8.26 25.80
N PRO A 117 -22.02 -9.55 25.76
CA PRO A 117 -21.70 -10.27 24.53
C PRO A 117 -22.88 -10.29 23.55
N LEU A 118 -22.58 -10.25 22.25
CA LEU A 118 -23.61 -10.28 21.21
C LEU A 118 -24.43 -11.58 21.22
N PHE A 119 -23.81 -12.68 21.66
CA PHE A 119 -24.47 -13.98 21.80
C PHE A 119 -25.65 -13.94 22.79
N ASP A 120 -25.50 -13.24 23.92
CA ASP A 120 -26.57 -13.11 24.92
C ASP A 120 -27.75 -12.31 24.36
N GLY A 121 -27.45 -11.26 23.59
CA GLY A 121 -28.47 -10.52 22.83
C GLY A 121 -29.21 -11.41 21.84
N LEU A 122 -28.51 -12.34 21.18
CA LEU A 122 -29.10 -13.25 20.19
C LEU A 122 -30.04 -14.27 20.84
N VAL A 123 -29.67 -14.78 22.02
CA VAL A 123 -30.53 -15.65 22.84
C VAL A 123 -31.77 -14.90 23.29
N LYS A 124 -31.64 -13.65 23.75
CA LYS A 124 -32.79 -12.80 24.12
C LYS A 124 -33.70 -12.54 22.93
N LEU A 125 -33.14 -12.21 21.77
CA LEU A 125 -33.89 -11.98 20.54
C LEU A 125 -34.69 -13.23 20.12
N ALA A 126 -34.09 -14.42 20.22
CA ALA A 126 -34.77 -15.69 19.93
C ALA A 126 -35.84 -16.07 20.97
N ALA A 127 -35.74 -15.53 22.19
CA ALA A 127 -36.71 -15.76 23.27
C ALA A 127 -37.99 -14.91 23.12
N GLN A 128 -37.90 -13.75 22.46
CA GLN A 128 -39.06 -12.86 22.24
C GLN A 128 -40.18 -13.53 21.42
N ASN A 129 -39.85 -14.47 20.52
CA ASN A 129 -40.81 -15.22 19.71
C ASN A 129 -41.74 -14.37 18.83
N GLU A 130 -41.38 -13.11 18.60
CA GLU A 130 -42.17 -12.13 17.86
C GLU A 130 -41.40 -11.67 16.61
N GLY A 131 -42.08 -11.66 15.46
CA GLY A 131 -41.51 -11.19 14.19
C GLY A 131 -40.65 -12.21 13.43
N GLU A 132 -40.15 -11.77 12.27
CA GLU A 132 -39.28 -12.58 11.41
C GLU A 132 -37.86 -12.70 11.99
N THR A 133 -37.32 -11.60 12.55
CA THR A 133 -35.97 -11.55 13.11
C THR A 133 -35.78 -12.52 14.27
N SER A 134 -36.76 -12.62 15.18
CA SER A 134 -36.74 -13.58 16.29
C SER A 134 -36.75 -15.03 15.79
N ARG A 135 -37.56 -15.33 14.75
CA ARG A 135 -37.60 -16.66 14.12
C ARG A 135 -36.29 -17.02 13.41
N LYS A 136 -35.66 -16.06 12.72
CA LYS A 136 -34.31 -16.23 12.14
C LYS A 136 -33.27 -16.53 13.23
N ALA A 137 -33.28 -15.75 14.31
CA ALA A 137 -32.37 -15.94 15.45
C ALA A 137 -32.53 -17.34 16.07
N ARG A 138 -33.76 -17.77 16.33
CA ARG A 138 -34.06 -19.10 16.88
C ARG A 138 -33.59 -20.21 15.96
N ARG A 139 -33.96 -20.16 14.66
CA ARG A 139 -33.52 -21.15 13.67
C ARG A 139 -32.00 -21.25 13.60
N PHE A 140 -31.29 -20.13 13.72
CA PHE A 140 -29.84 -20.15 13.73
C PHE A 140 -29.27 -20.77 15.02
N LEU A 141 -29.80 -20.43 16.20
CA LEU A 141 -29.38 -21.03 17.47
C LEU A 141 -29.60 -22.55 17.51
N ASP A 142 -30.74 -23.03 16.99
CA ASP A 142 -31.03 -24.47 16.91
C ASP A 142 -30.00 -25.19 16.03
N ARG A 143 -29.66 -24.60 14.89
CA ARG A 143 -28.62 -25.15 13.98
C ARG A 143 -27.23 -25.07 14.60
N LEU A 144 -26.92 -23.97 15.29
CA LEU A 144 -25.64 -23.81 15.97
C LEU A 144 -25.46 -24.93 17.00
N ASN A 145 -26.46 -25.20 17.84
CA ASN A 145 -26.40 -26.30 18.81
C ASN A 145 -26.17 -27.66 18.14
N LEU A 146 -26.86 -27.95 17.03
CA LEU A 146 -26.64 -29.18 16.26
C LEU A 146 -25.19 -29.29 15.74
N TRP A 147 -24.61 -28.20 15.25
CA TRP A 147 -23.22 -28.18 14.78
C TRP A 147 -22.21 -28.31 15.93
N ARG A 148 -22.52 -27.74 17.11
CA ARG A 148 -21.71 -27.91 18.32
C ARG A 148 -21.72 -29.35 18.83
N GLU A 149 -22.86 -30.03 18.78
CA GLU A 149 -22.92 -31.46 19.09
C GLU A 149 -22.15 -32.28 18.05
N SER A 150 -22.29 -31.92 16.76
CA SER A 150 -21.59 -32.59 15.66
C SER A 150 -20.06 -32.50 15.77
N SER A 151 -19.52 -31.38 16.26
CA SER A 151 -18.07 -31.18 16.39
C SER A 151 -17.42 -32.08 17.46
N LEU A 152 -18.22 -32.71 18.33
CA LEU A 152 -17.72 -33.63 19.36
C LEU A 152 -17.35 -35.01 18.80
N TYR A 153 -17.94 -35.42 17.68
CA TYR A 153 -17.75 -36.76 17.11
C TYR A 153 -17.36 -36.78 15.63
N LEU A 154 -17.53 -35.69 14.88
CA LEU A 154 -17.02 -35.55 13.52
C LEU A 154 -15.58 -35.02 13.53
N SER A 155 -14.77 -35.47 12.56
CA SER A 155 -13.49 -34.81 12.28
C SER A 155 -13.72 -33.43 11.67
N THR A 156 -12.73 -32.55 11.73
CA THR A 156 -12.90 -31.15 11.31
C THR A 156 -13.25 -31.03 9.82
N ASP A 157 -12.69 -31.87 8.96
CA ASP A 157 -13.04 -31.92 7.53
C ASP A 157 -14.47 -32.38 7.29
N GLN A 158 -14.94 -33.41 8.01
CA GLN A 158 -16.33 -33.87 7.95
C GLN A 158 -17.30 -32.81 8.45
N LEU A 159 -16.96 -32.11 9.54
CA LEU A 159 -17.74 -30.99 10.06
C LEU A 159 -17.84 -29.88 9.01
N ILE A 160 -16.73 -29.49 8.37
CA ILE A 160 -16.72 -28.47 7.31
C ILE A 160 -17.66 -28.87 6.16
N TRP A 161 -17.59 -30.11 5.70
CA TRP A 161 -18.45 -30.56 4.60
C TRP A 161 -19.92 -30.60 5.01
N LYS A 162 -20.22 -31.03 6.23
CA LYS A 162 -21.57 -30.95 6.80
C LYS A 162 -22.09 -29.51 6.86
N LEU A 163 -21.24 -28.54 7.21
CA LEU A 163 -21.61 -27.12 7.19
C LEU A 163 -21.94 -26.66 5.77
N TYR A 164 -21.18 -27.09 4.76
CA TYR A 164 -21.46 -26.77 3.36
C TYR A 164 -22.84 -27.27 2.92
N ASP A 165 -23.17 -28.52 3.26
CA ASP A 165 -24.44 -29.15 2.91
C ASP A 165 -25.60 -28.54 3.67
N ASP A 166 -25.51 -28.43 5.00
CA ASP A 166 -26.59 -27.92 5.83
C ASP A 166 -26.93 -26.47 5.46
N THR A 167 -25.92 -25.63 5.24
CA THR A 167 -26.12 -24.19 4.95
C THR A 167 -26.40 -23.90 3.48
N GLY A 168 -26.09 -24.82 2.58
CA GLY A 168 -26.07 -24.58 1.14
C GLY A 168 -25.00 -23.58 0.70
N TYR A 169 -24.09 -23.15 1.60
CA TYR A 169 -23.15 -22.06 1.35
C TYR A 169 -22.23 -22.34 0.15
N TYR A 170 -21.83 -23.60 -0.05
CA TYR A 170 -21.01 -24.01 -1.18
C TYR A 170 -21.71 -23.77 -2.54
N GLY A 171 -23.02 -24.03 -2.61
CA GLY A 171 -23.83 -23.74 -3.79
C GLY A 171 -24.05 -22.24 -3.96
N ILE A 172 -24.35 -21.52 -2.87
CA ILE A 172 -24.57 -20.07 -2.87
C ILE A 172 -23.36 -19.33 -3.43
N VAL A 173 -22.15 -19.60 -2.93
CA VAL A 173 -20.94 -18.92 -3.43
C VAL A 173 -20.60 -19.33 -4.86
N GLY A 174 -21.00 -20.53 -5.29
CA GLY A 174 -20.84 -20.99 -6.68
C GLY A 174 -21.71 -20.21 -7.68
N ALA A 175 -22.85 -19.69 -7.25
CA ALA A 175 -23.74 -18.86 -8.07
C ALA A 175 -23.35 -17.37 -8.09
N MET A 176 -22.35 -16.96 -7.29
CA MET A 176 -21.85 -15.58 -7.24
C MET A 176 -20.80 -15.30 -8.33
N PRO A 177 -20.48 -14.02 -8.62
CA PRO A 177 -19.34 -13.68 -9.47
C PRO A 177 -18.04 -14.33 -8.97
N GLY A 178 -17.34 -15.00 -9.90
CA GLY A 178 -16.15 -15.80 -9.60
C GLY A 178 -16.46 -17.09 -8.83
N GLY A 179 -17.67 -17.63 -8.95
CA GLY A 179 -18.15 -18.74 -8.11
C GLY A 179 -17.29 -20.01 -8.16
N GLU A 180 -16.71 -20.36 -9.31
CA GLU A 180 -15.76 -21.47 -9.42
C GLU A 180 -14.55 -21.29 -8.49
N GLN A 181 -14.05 -20.06 -8.38
CA GLN A 181 -12.91 -19.68 -7.54
C GLN A 181 -13.26 -19.70 -6.05
N ARG A 182 -14.45 -19.25 -5.70
CA ARG A 182 -14.96 -19.33 -4.34
C ARG A 182 -15.15 -20.79 -3.90
N GLN A 183 -15.71 -21.62 -4.76
CA GLN A 183 -15.85 -23.06 -4.51
C GLN A 183 -14.49 -23.76 -4.41
N ALA A 184 -13.51 -23.37 -5.23
CA ALA A 184 -12.15 -23.89 -5.11
C ALA A 184 -11.51 -23.52 -3.77
N ASN A 185 -11.70 -22.28 -3.30
CA ASN A 185 -11.22 -21.85 -1.98
C ASN A 185 -11.83 -22.68 -0.85
N LEU A 186 -13.13 -22.96 -0.90
CA LEU A 186 -13.80 -23.84 0.07
C LEU A 186 -13.29 -25.30 0.01
N ARG A 187 -13.07 -25.86 -1.20
CA ARG A 187 -12.47 -27.20 -1.33
C ARG A 187 -11.07 -27.28 -0.71
N ILE A 188 -10.25 -26.25 -0.88
CA ILE A 188 -8.94 -26.20 -0.23
C ILE A 188 -9.07 -26.15 1.29
N LEU A 189 -10.02 -25.39 1.84
CA LEU A 189 -10.24 -25.35 3.28
C LEU A 189 -10.54 -26.74 3.85
N PHE A 190 -11.43 -27.49 3.17
CA PHE A 190 -11.72 -28.88 3.50
C PHE A 190 -10.48 -29.77 3.42
N GLU A 191 -9.71 -29.70 2.33
CA GLU A 191 -8.53 -30.54 2.14
C GLU A 191 -7.43 -30.22 3.17
N ARG A 192 -7.32 -28.96 3.60
CA ARG A 192 -6.42 -28.54 4.70
C ARG A 192 -6.86 -29.10 6.04
N ALA A 193 -8.15 -29.08 6.34
CA ALA A 193 -8.66 -29.73 7.54
C ALA A 193 -8.37 -31.24 7.51
N ARG A 194 -8.54 -31.89 6.35
CA ARG A 194 -8.25 -33.31 6.19
C ARG A 194 -6.76 -33.63 6.37
N GLN A 195 -5.87 -32.79 5.84
CA GLN A 195 -4.42 -32.90 6.06
C GLN A 195 -4.05 -32.69 7.53
N PHE A 196 -4.70 -31.73 8.21
CA PHE A 196 -4.47 -31.44 9.61
C PHE A 196 -4.87 -32.64 10.51
N GLU A 197 -6.00 -33.29 10.22
CA GLU A 197 -6.47 -34.47 10.95
C GLU A 197 -5.57 -35.72 10.79
N GLN A 198 -4.73 -35.75 9.75
CA GLN A 198 -3.69 -36.79 9.59
C GLN A 198 -2.48 -36.58 10.50
N THR A 199 -2.35 -35.40 11.12
CA THR A 199 -1.28 -35.10 12.08
C THR A 199 -1.63 -35.60 13.49
N SER A 200 -0.72 -35.43 14.44
CA SER A 200 -0.94 -35.80 15.84
C SER A 200 -1.94 -34.88 16.57
N TYR A 201 -2.26 -33.71 16.00
CA TYR A 201 -3.22 -32.76 16.58
C TYR A 201 -4.57 -32.94 15.88
N LYS A 202 -5.64 -33.12 16.67
CA LYS A 202 -7.00 -33.37 16.16
C LYS A 202 -8.02 -32.46 16.81
N GLY A 203 -9.17 -32.31 16.16
CA GLY A 203 -10.33 -31.60 16.68
C GLY A 203 -10.35 -30.11 16.38
N LEU A 204 -11.55 -29.55 16.47
CA LEU A 204 -11.90 -28.19 16.02
C LEU A 204 -11.03 -27.09 16.65
N PHE A 205 -10.90 -27.09 17.98
CA PHE A 205 -10.10 -26.09 18.69
C PHE A 205 -8.64 -26.05 18.23
N ASN A 206 -8.03 -27.22 18.05
CA ASN A 206 -6.65 -27.33 17.60
C ASN A 206 -6.50 -26.90 16.14
N PHE A 207 -7.49 -27.19 15.30
CA PHE A 207 -7.52 -26.71 13.92
C PHE A 207 -7.62 -25.18 13.86
N ILE A 208 -8.54 -24.56 14.62
CA ILE A 208 -8.66 -23.10 14.69
C ILE A 208 -7.35 -22.47 15.16
N SER A 209 -6.75 -23.00 16.22
CA SER A 209 -5.45 -22.55 16.74
C SER A 209 -4.32 -22.68 15.71
N PHE A 210 -4.34 -23.76 14.92
CA PHE A 210 -3.39 -23.98 13.83
C PHE A 210 -3.57 -22.94 12.72
N ILE A 211 -4.81 -22.67 12.28
CA ILE A 211 -5.11 -21.64 11.30
C ILE A 211 -4.69 -20.25 11.82
N ASP A 212 -4.94 -19.94 13.09
CA ASP A 212 -4.52 -18.67 13.68
C ASP A 212 -3.00 -18.50 13.75
N ARG A 213 -2.25 -19.57 14.05
CA ARG A 213 -0.78 -19.56 13.99
C ARG A 213 -0.26 -19.33 12.58
N ILE A 214 -0.91 -19.90 11.57
CA ILE A 214 -0.56 -19.67 10.17
C ILE A 214 -0.85 -18.22 9.79
N ARG A 215 -2.03 -17.70 10.15
CA ARG A 215 -2.45 -16.32 9.87
C ARG A 215 -1.55 -15.28 10.54
N THR A 216 -1.10 -15.54 11.77
CA THR A 216 -0.22 -14.65 12.54
C THR A 216 1.27 -14.84 12.22
N GLY A 217 1.65 -16.02 11.72
CA GLY A 217 2.99 -16.32 11.24
C GLY A 217 3.32 -15.63 9.91
N ARG A 218 4.61 -15.62 9.52
CA ARG A 218 5.06 -15.08 8.22
C ARG A 218 4.64 -15.94 7.01
N GLY A 219 3.93 -17.06 7.22
CA GLY A 219 3.46 -17.96 6.18
C GLY A 219 1.95 -17.83 6.01
N ASP A 220 1.52 -16.92 5.14
CA ASP A 220 0.16 -17.00 4.61
C ASP A 220 0.08 -18.22 3.67
N LEU A 221 -1.11 -18.75 3.45
CA LEU A 221 -1.33 -19.81 2.48
C LEU A 221 -1.79 -19.19 1.16
N GLY A 222 -1.34 -19.77 0.05
CA GLY A 222 -1.82 -19.36 -1.27
C GLY A 222 -3.29 -19.67 -1.45
N SER A 223 -4.02 -18.78 -2.11
CA SER A 223 -5.40 -18.99 -2.50
C SER A 223 -5.54 -20.24 -3.38
N ALA A 224 -6.73 -20.85 -3.40
CA ALA A 224 -6.99 -21.92 -4.36
C ALA A 224 -6.83 -21.38 -5.78
N LYS A 225 -6.36 -22.23 -6.68
CA LYS A 225 -6.15 -21.84 -8.07
C LYS A 225 -7.14 -22.62 -8.91
N VAL A 226 -8.14 -21.94 -9.47
CA VAL A 226 -9.06 -22.56 -10.45
C VAL A 226 -8.35 -22.82 -11.76
N LEU A 227 -7.52 -21.88 -12.18
CA LEU A 227 -6.69 -22.01 -13.37
C LEU A 227 -5.43 -22.78 -13.01
N SER A 228 -5.16 -23.83 -13.77
CA SER A 228 -3.94 -24.62 -13.69
C SER A 228 -2.78 -23.85 -14.29
N GLU A 229 -1.56 -24.17 -13.87
CA GLU A 229 -0.35 -23.68 -14.54
C GLU A 229 -0.35 -24.03 -16.05
N ASN A 230 -1.00 -25.13 -16.44
CA ASN A 230 -1.06 -25.59 -17.84
C ASN A 230 -2.13 -24.90 -18.70
N ASP A 231 -2.97 -24.05 -18.11
CA ASP A 231 -4.01 -23.32 -18.84
C ASP A 231 -3.40 -22.20 -19.68
N ASN A 232 -4.19 -21.63 -20.60
CA ASN A 232 -3.75 -20.51 -21.42
C ASN A 232 -3.81 -19.19 -20.64
N VAL A 233 -2.85 -18.98 -19.74
CA VAL A 233 -2.84 -17.89 -18.75
C VAL A 233 -1.47 -17.25 -18.64
N VAL A 234 -1.43 -15.94 -18.34
CA VAL A 234 -0.19 -15.23 -18.04
C VAL A 234 0.30 -15.63 -16.66
N ARG A 235 1.55 -16.09 -16.55
CA ARG A 235 2.10 -16.56 -15.28
C ARG A 235 2.81 -15.43 -14.53
N ILE A 236 2.49 -15.22 -13.26
CA ILE A 236 3.23 -14.33 -12.35
C ILE A 236 3.98 -15.19 -11.34
N MET A 237 5.31 -15.08 -11.33
CA MET A 237 6.16 -15.84 -10.42
C MET A 237 7.39 -15.04 -9.95
N SER A 238 8.06 -15.55 -8.92
CA SER A 238 9.32 -14.96 -8.47
C SER A 238 10.46 -15.34 -9.41
N ILE A 239 11.47 -14.48 -9.53
CA ILE A 239 12.69 -14.79 -10.31
C ILE A 239 13.38 -16.08 -9.80
N HIS A 240 13.26 -16.39 -8.50
CA HIS A 240 13.84 -17.61 -7.94
C HIS A 240 13.13 -18.87 -8.46
N LYS A 241 11.80 -18.81 -8.58
CA LYS A 241 10.98 -19.93 -9.08
C LYS A 241 11.16 -20.17 -10.59
N SER A 242 11.60 -19.17 -11.35
CA SER A 242 11.84 -19.32 -12.79
C SER A 242 13.18 -19.96 -13.14
N LYS A 243 14.04 -20.25 -12.16
CA LYS A 243 15.35 -20.88 -12.40
C LYS A 243 15.17 -22.23 -13.09
N GLY A 244 15.78 -22.38 -14.26
CA GLY A 244 15.69 -23.60 -15.08
C GLY A 244 14.48 -23.64 -16.03
N LEU A 245 13.57 -22.66 -15.95
CA LEU A 245 12.47 -22.49 -16.90
C LEU A 245 12.84 -21.49 -18.00
N GLU A 246 12.20 -21.58 -19.15
CA GLU A 246 12.36 -20.65 -20.27
C GLU A 246 10.99 -20.25 -20.81
N PHE A 247 10.83 -18.97 -21.15
CA PHE A 247 9.57 -18.44 -21.66
C PHE A 247 9.83 -17.64 -22.94
N PRO A 248 8.95 -17.74 -23.97
CA PRO A 248 9.07 -16.92 -25.17
C PRO A 248 9.11 -15.42 -24.86
N VAL A 249 8.20 -14.96 -23.99
CA VAL A 249 8.10 -13.55 -23.58
C VAL A 249 8.24 -13.42 -22.07
N VAL A 250 9.19 -12.61 -21.61
CA VAL A 250 9.42 -12.32 -20.19
C VAL A 250 9.24 -10.84 -19.93
N ILE A 251 8.40 -10.52 -18.94
CA ILE A 251 8.25 -9.18 -18.37
C ILE A 251 8.96 -9.16 -17.02
N LEU A 252 10.14 -8.55 -16.95
CA LEU A 252 10.85 -8.30 -15.70
C LEU A 252 10.33 -6.99 -15.09
N ALA A 253 9.45 -7.11 -14.10
CA ALA A 253 8.75 -5.98 -13.53
C ALA A 253 9.34 -5.48 -12.19
N GLY A 254 9.21 -4.18 -11.94
CA GLY A 254 9.61 -3.57 -10.67
C GLY A 254 11.09 -3.31 -10.51
N CYS A 255 11.83 -3.09 -11.60
CA CYS A 255 13.28 -2.89 -11.57
C CYS A 255 13.73 -1.62 -10.82
N GLY A 256 12.82 -0.66 -10.60
CA GLY A 256 13.08 0.55 -9.80
C GLY A 256 12.93 0.35 -8.29
N LYS A 257 12.54 -0.84 -7.83
CA LYS A 257 12.43 -1.15 -6.40
C LYS A 257 13.81 -1.27 -5.77
N ARG A 258 13.98 -0.67 -4.59
CA ARG A 258 15.22 -0.79 -3.81
C ARG A 258 15.45 -2.21 -3.32
N PHE A 259 16.72 -2.64 -3.33
CA PHE A 259 17.13 -3.89 -2.72
C PHE A 259 16.82 -3.91 -1.23
N ASN A 260 16.43 -5.08 -0.72
CA ASN A 260 16.16 -5.23 0.71
C ASN A 260 17.48 -5.42 1.45
N LEU A 261 17.86 -4.42 2.24
CA LEU A 261 19.06 -4.42 3.09
C LEU A 261 18.70 -4.27 4.58
N GLN A 262 17.46 -4.60 4.96
CA GLN A 262 16.96 -4.38 6.33
C GLN A 262 17.71 -5.21 7.37
N ASP A 263 18.09 -6.44 7.03
CA ASP A 263 18.80 -7.37 7.93
C ASP A 263 20.15 -6.78 8.41
N MET A 264 20.72 -5.83 7.66
CA MET A 264 21.97 -5.15 8.02
C MET A 264 21.82 -4.09 9.12
N ASN A 265 20.59 -3.75 9.50
CA ASN A 265 20.27 -2.78 10.53
C ASN A 265 19.97 -3.41 11.89
N GLU A 266 20.01 -4.74 12.01
CA GLU A 266 19.83 -5.44 13.28
C GLU A 266 20.93 -5.06 14.28
N SER A 267 20.63 -5.17 15.58
CA SER A 267 21.60 -4.81 16.64
C SER A 267 22.81 -5.74 16.68
N ILE A 268 22.64 -6.96 16.19
CA ILE A 268 23.70 -7.98 16.08
C ILE A 268 23.69 -8.49 14.65
N LEU A 269 24.83 -8.40 13.97
CA LEU A 269 25.04 -9.02 12.67
C LEU A 269 25.84 -10.30 12.81
N LEU A 270 25.50 -11.31 12.01
CA LEU A 270 26.19 -12.58 11.97
C LEU A 270 26.73 -12.82 10.55
N HIS A 271 27.95 -13.32 10.45
CA HIS A 271 28.60 -13.68 9.20
C HIS A 271 29.41 -14.95 9.40
N HIS A 272 29.32 -15.91 8.48
CA HIS A 272 29.94 -17.22 8.67
C HIS A 272 31.47 -17.16 8.81
N ASP A 273 32.15 -16.30 8.05
CA ASP A 273 33.62 -16.11 8.16
C ASP A 273 34.06 -15.14 9.25
N LEU A 274 33.32 -14.04 9.46
CA LEU A 274 33.74 -12.92 10.32
C LEU A 274 33.19 -13.02 11.75
N GLY A 275 32.32 -14.00 12.02
CA GLY A 275 31.70 -14.21 13.33
C GLY A 275 30.51 -13.29 13.56
N PHE A 276 30.50 -12.60 14.70
CA PHE A 276 29.39 -11.73 15.09
C PHE A 276 29.84 -10.29 15.35
N GLY A 277 29.00 -9.34 14.97
CA GLY A 277 29.22 -7.90 15.12
C GLY A 277 28.06 -7.26 15.85
N PRO A 278 28.15 -7.06 17.18
CA PRO A 278 27.09 -6.43 17.97
C PRO A 278 27.23 -4.91 17.96
N ASP A 279 26.16 -4.23 18.33
CA ASP A 279 26.26 -2.86 18.83
C ASP A 279 27.03 -2.81 20.15
N VAL A 280 27.82 -1.76 20.33
CA VAL A 280 28.39 -1.41 21.62
C VAL A 280 27.28 -0.70 22.40
N VAL A 281 26.88 -1.29 23.52
CA VAL A 281 25.82 -0.78 24.38
C VAL A 281 26.41 -0.36 25.73
N ASP A 282 26.30 0.94 26.05
CA ASP A 282 26.55 1.46 27.39
C ASP A 282 25.22 1.63 28.12
N TYR A 283 24.90 0.65 28.98
CA TYR A 283 23.65 0.64 29.75
C TYR A 283 23.58 1.75 30.81
N ARG A 284 24.71 2.26 31.29
CA ARG A 284 24.75 3.32 32.31
C ARG A 284 24.41 4.66 31.69
N ARG A 285 24.99 4.93 30.52
CA ARG A 285 24.74 6.15 29.75
C ARG A 285 23.51 6.06 28.84
N ARG A 286 22.94 4.86 28.68
CA ARG A 286 21.85 4.54 27.74
C ARG A 286 22.21 4.91 26.30
N LEU A 287 23.46 4.63 25.91
CA LEU A 287 23.98 4.88 24.57
C LEU A 287 24.21 3.56 23.84
N SER A 288 23.98 3.56 22.53
CA SER A 288 24.26 2.43 21.64
C SER A 288 24.84 2.93 20.33
N TRP A 289 25.89 2.29 19.83
CA TRP A 289 26.49 2.61 18.55
C TRP A 289 27.11 1.37 17.90
N ASN A 290 27.33 1.42 16.58
CA ASN A 290 27.89 0.28 15.86
C ASN A 290 29.33 0.02 16.32
N SER A 291 29.66 -1.25 16.62
CA SER A 291 31.07 -1.65 16.79
C SER A 291 31.81 -1.65 15.46
N ALA A 292 33.15 -1.56 15.52
CA ALA A 292 33.98 -1.68 14.32
C ALA A 292 33.80 -3.06 13.63
N ALA A 293 33.60 -4.12 14.43
CA ALA A 293 33.29 -5.45 13.91
C ALA A 293 31.95 -5.49 13.16
N LYS A 294 30.91 -4.82 13.71
CA LYS A 294 29.61 -4.69 13.04
C LYS A 294 29.73 -3.93 11.72
N GLU A 295 30.51 -2.85 11.65
CA GLU A 295 30.73 -2.12 10.40
C GLU A 295 31.43 -2.98 9.34
N ALA A 296 32.48 -3.71 9.72
CA ALA A 296 33.18 -4.60 8.81
C ALA A 296 32.26 -5.71 8.25
N ILE A 297 31.49 -6.36 9.14
CA ILE A 297 30.50 -7.37 8.77
C ILE A 297 29.42 -6.77 7.86
N ARG A 298 28.91 -5.58 8.18
CA ARG A 298 27.92 -4.87 7.38
C ARG A 298 28.42 -4.63 5.95
N MET A 299 29.66 -4.14 5.79
CA MET A 299 30.24 -3.91 4.47
C MET A 299 30.36 -5.21 3.65
N LYS A 300 30.77 -6.31 4.30
CA LYS A 300 30.87 -7.63 3.67
C LYS A 300 29.51 -8.18 3.24
N ILE A 301 28.51 -8.19 4.14
CA ILE A 301 27.13 -8.61 3.85
C ILE A 301 26.53 -7.78 2.71
N ARG A 302 26.79 -6.46 2.68
CA ARG A 302 26.32 -5.59 1.59
C ARG A 302 26.87 -6.05 0.25
N SER A 303 28.18 -6.25 0.15
CA SER A 303 28.82 -6.66 -1.09
C SER A 303 28.29 -8.02 -1.58
N GLU A 304 28.07 -8.96 -0.67
CA GLU A 304 27.55 -10.29 -0.99
C GLU A 304 26.08 -10.24 -1.42
N THR A 305 25.26 -9.47 -0.71
CA THR A 305 23.86 -9.24 -1.08
C THR A 305 23.75 -8.61 -2.47
N LEU A 306 24.55 -7.58 -2.78
CA LEU A 306 24.56 -6.98 -4.12
C LEU A 306 25.06 -7.96 -5.20
N SER A 307 26.05 -8.80 -4.88
CA SER A 307 26.51 -9.87 -5.78
C SER A 307 25.38 -10.87 -6.08
N GLU A 308 24.60 -11.26 -5.07
CA GLU A 308 23.47 -12.17 -5.25
C GLU A 308 22.33 -11.51 -6.03
N GLU A 309 22.00 -10.25 -5.75
CA GLU A 309 21.01 -9.50 -6.53
C GLU A 309 21.43 -9.37 -8.01
N MET A 310 22.73 -9.24 -8.31
CA MET A 310 23.23 -9.28 -9.68
C MET A 310 22.99 -10.63 -10.35
N ARG A 311 23.21 -11.74 -9.63
CA ARG A 311 22.94 -13.10 -10.15
C ARG A 311 21.44 -13.30 -10.39
N ILE A 312 20.60 -12.77 -9.51
CA ILE A 312 19.14 -12.80 -9.67
C ILE A 312 18.73 -12.03 -10.93
N LEU A 313 19.28 -10.84 -11.15
CA LEU A 313 19.04 -10.07 -12.38
C LEU A 313 19.48 -10.87 -13.63
N TYR A 314 20.66 -11.49 -13.60
CA TYR A 314 21.14 -12.34 -14.67
C TYR A 314 20.19 -13.52 -14.95
N VAL A 315 19.71 -14.21 -13.90
CA VAL A 315 18.73 -15.28 -14.06
C VAL A 315 17.48 -14.75 -14.73
N ALA A 316 16.93 -13.62 -14.29
CA ALA A 316 15.73 -13.02 -14.85
C ALA A 316 15.86 -12.67 -16.34
N MET A 317 16.96 -12.01 -16.72
CA MET A 317 17.19 -11.59 -18.10
C MET A 317 17.41 -12.78 -19.04
N THR A 318 18.00 -13.87 -18.54
CA THR A 318 18.24 -15.10 -19.31
C THR A 318 17.06 -16.07 -19.35
N ARG A 319 15.91 -15.74 -18.75
CA ARG A 319 14.69 -16.56 -18.90
C ARG A 319 13.97 -16.34 -20.23
N ALA A 320 14.24 -15.21 -20.89
CA ALA A 320 13.59 -14.82 -22.13
C ALA A 320 14.21 -15.54 -23.32
N ARG A 321 13.38 -16.14 -24.18
CA ARG A 321 13.84 -16.74 -25.44
C ARG A 321 13.78 -15.77 -26.61
N GLU A 322 12.71 -14.98 -26.70
CA GLU A 322 12.45 -14.15 -27.89
C GLU A 322 12.25 -12.68 -27.53
N LYS A 323 11.56 -12.38 -26.43
CA LYS A 323 11.29 -10.99 -26.02
C LYS A 323 11.47 -10.79 -24.51
N LEU A 324 12.26 -9.78 -24.16
CA LEU A 324 12.44 -9.30 -22.80
C LEU A 324 11.88 -7.89 -22.68
N ILE A 325 10.96 -7.69 -21.75
CA ILE A 325 10.37 -6.39 -21.42
C ILE A 325 10.78 -6.05 -19.99
N ILE A 326 11.43 -4.92 -19.79
CA ILE A 326 11.92 -4.48 -18.47
C ILE A 326 11.09 -3.27 -18.06
N THR A 327 10.46 -3.33 -16.88
CA THR A 327 9.69 -2.21 -16.34
C THR A 327 10.22 -1.80 -14.97
N GLY A 328 10.20 -0.49 -14.71
CA GLY A 328 10.56 0.06 -13.42
C GLY A 328 10.11 1.51 -13.32
N SER A 329 9.96 1.99 -12.09
CA SER A 329 9.50 3.35 -11.79
C SER A 329 10.57 4.07 -10.99
N VAL A 330 10.79 5.35 -11.29
CA VAL A 330 11.71 6.22 -10.58
C VAL A 330 10.98 7.50 -10.18
N GLY A 331 11.44 8.16 -9.11
CA GLY A 331 10.78 9.37 -8.61
C GLY A 331 10.91 10.58 -9.53
N ASN A 332 12.07 10.75 -10.17
CA ASN A 332 12.31 11.79 -11.17
C ASN A 332 13.24 11.20 -12.25
N ILE A 333 12.74 11.10 -13.47
CA ILE A 333 13.45 10.47 -14.58
C ILE A 333 14.68 11.28 -15.02
N GLU A 334 14.59 12.61 -15.07
CA GLU A 334 15.67 13.49 -15.52
C GLU A 334 16.89 13.38 -14.61
N LYS A 335 16.66 13.47 -13.29
CA LYS A 335 17.72 13.34 -12.28
C LYS A 335 18.38 11.96 -12.33
N MET A 336 17.60 10.90 -12.53
CA MET A 336 18.12 9.53 -12.61
C MET A 336 18.86 9.30 -13.92
N ALA A 337 18.34 9.82 -15.05
CA ALA A 337 18.99 9.76 -16.35
C ALA A 337 20.34 10.48 -16.33
N LEU A 338 20.42 11.67 -15.71
CA LEU A 338 21.68 12.39 -15.46
C LEU A 338 22.68 11.54 -14.66
N LYS A 339 22.23 10.90 -13.57
CA LYS A 339 23.05 9.99 -12.78
C LYS A 339 23.59 8.84 -13.64
N TRP A 340 22.75 8.17 -14.41
CA TRP A 340 23.17 7.05 -15.27
C TRP A 340 24.07 7.51 -16.43
N PHE A 341 23.84 8.71 -16.96
CA PHE A 341 24.66 9.32 -18.00
C PHE A 341 26.08 9.63 -17.53
N SER A 342 26.30 9.96 -16.26
CA SER A 342 27.64 10.24 -15.73
C SER A 342 28.67 9.14 -15.97
N VAL A 343 28.22 7.89 -16.16
CA VAL A 343 29.08 6.71 -16.40
C VAL A 343 29.33 6.46 -17.90
N SER A 344 28.67 7.22 -18.79
CA SER A 344 28.68 7.00 -20.24
C SER A 344 29.99 7.38 -20.94
N ASN A 345 30.80 8.25 -20.35
CA ASN A 345 32.06 8.74 -20.93
C ASN A 345 33.23 7.75 -20.77
N MET A 346 32.98 6.54 -20.25
CA MET A 346 34.04 5.57 -19.98
C MET A 346 34.27 4.63 -21.18
N ASN A 347 35.54 4.45 -21.56
CA ASN A 347 35.96 3.58 -22.67
C ASN A 347 35.94 2.07 -22.35
N SER A 348 35.60 1.66 -21.11
CA SER A 348 35.62 0.25 -20.74
C SER A 348 34.32 -0.48 -21.12
N GLY A 349 34.45 -1.71 -21.63
CA GLY A 349 33.33 -2.63 -21.89
C GLY A 349 32.40 -2.86 -20.68
N LYS A 350 32.97 -2.78 -19.46
CA LYS A 350 32.28 -3.05 -18.19
C LYS A 350 32.08 -1.78 -17.39
N LEU A 351 31.02 -1.76 -16.57
CA LEU A 351 30.80 -0.73 -15.55
C LEU A 351 31.83 -0.88 -14.41
N PRO A 352 32.33 0.23 -13.83
CA PRO A 352 33.25 0.19 -12.69
C PRO A 352 32.65 -0.51 -11.47
N ALA A 353 33.46 -1.26 -10.73
CA ALA A 353 33.01 -1.97 -9.53
C ALA A 353 32.38 -1.04 -8.48
N TYR A 354 32.88 0.19 -8.35
CA TYR A 354 32.34 1.20 -7.44
C TYR A 354 30.88 1.59 -7.77
N GLU A 355 30.56 1.77 -9.05
CA GLU A 355 29.19 2.06 -9.49
C GLU A 355 28.24 0.88 -9.22
N MET A 356 28.73 -0.34 -9.41
CA MET A 356 27.96 -1.55 -9.12
C MET A 356 27.61 -1.65 -7.63
N LEU A 357 28.54 -1.29 -6.73
CA LEU A 357 28.34 -1.29 -5.27
C LEU A 357 27.45 -0.15 -4.76
N ASN A 358 27.38 0.95 -5.50
CA ASN A 358 26.49 2.08 -5.22
C ASN A 358 25.07 1.90 -5.79
N GLY A 359 24.87 0.93 -6.67
CA GLY A 359 23.57 0.56 -7.19
C GLY A 359 22.61 0.15 -6.08
N SER A 360 21.40 0.71 -6.11
CA SER A 360 20.36 0.47 -5.10
C SER A 360 19.14 -0.26 -5.66
N THR A 361 19.06 -0.38 -6.98
CA THR A 361 17.94 -0.93 -7.76
C THR A 361 18.49 -1.67 -8.98
N PHE A 362 17.68 -2.51 -9.64
CA PHE A 362 18.11 -3.11 -10.91
C PHE A 362 18.27 -2.06 -12.02
N LEU A 363 17.46 -0.99 -12.01
CA LEU A 363 17.64 0.12 -12.97
C LEU A 363 19.00 0.81 -12.83
N ASP A 364 19.55 0.91 -11.61
CA ASP A 364 20.90 1.46 -11.40
C ASP A 364 22.01 0.62 -12.05
N TRP A 365 21.73 -0.63 -12.44
CA TRP A 365 22.69 -1.47 -13.19
C TRP A 365 22.36 -1.55 -14.68
N ILE A 366 21.06 -1.60 -15.03
CA ILE A 366 20.60 -1.74 -16.42
C ILE A 366 20.77 -0.44 -17.19
N CYS A 367 20.32 0.69 -16.63
CA CYS A 367 20.26 1.96 -17.36
C CYS A 367 21.64 2.55 -17.70
N PRO A 368 22.67 2.48 -16.83
CA PRO A 368 24.02 2.91 -17.21
C PRO A 368 24.65 2.09 -18.34
N ALA A 369 24.27 0.80 -18.49
CA ALA A 369 24.67 0.00 -19.64
C ALA A 369 23.84 0.38 -20.88
N ALA A 370 22.52 0.49 -20.73
CA ALA A 370 21.61 0.79 -21.84
C ALA A 370 21.86 2.15 -22.48
N ILE A 371 22.21 3.19 -21.70
CA ILE A 371 22.42 4.55 -22.22
C ILE A 371 23.58 4.65 -23.24
N ARG A 372 24.52 3.70 -23.17
CA ARG A 372 25.67 3.55 -24.06
C ARG A 372 25.32 2.81 -25.36
N HIS A 373 24.10 2.30 -25.50
CA HIS A 373 23.62 1.66 -26.72
C HIS A 373 23.00 2.67 -27.69
N LYS A 374 23.23 2.51 -29.00
CA LYS A 374 22.73 3.42 -30.05
C LYS A 374 21.22 3.70 -29.95
N ASP A 375 20.40 2.66 -29.76
CA ASP A 375 18.93 2.75 -29.77
C ASP A 375 18.32 3.42 -28.53
N CYS A 376 19.10 3.67 -27.47
CA CYS A 376 18.60 4.24 -26.22
C CYS A 376 18.62 5.78 -26.21
N GLU A 377 18.36 6.41 -27.36
CA GLU A 377 18.40 7.86 -27.53
C GLU A 377 17.42 8.58 -26.61
N LYS A 378 16.19 8.08 -26.47
CA LYS A 378 15.19 8.67 -25.55
C LYS A 378 15.66 8.74 -24.10
N LEU A 379 16.46 7.77 -23.65
CA LEU A 379 17.04 7.77 -22.31
C LEU A 379 18.17 8.80 -22.17
N ARG A 380 18.97 8.99 -23.23
CA ARG A 380 19.98 10.06 -23.30
C ARG A 380 19.33 11.44 -23.33
N ALA A 381 18.29 11.62 -24.13
CA ALA A 381 17.54 12.87 -24.22
C ALA A 381 16.94 13.28 -22.87
N ALA A 382 16.45 12.31 -22.09
CA ALA A 382 15.96 12.56 -20.73
C ALA A 382 17.05 13.03 -19.75
N ALA A 383 18.33 12.80 -20.03
CA ALA A 383 19.45 13.34 -19.24
C ALA A 383 19.79 14.80 -19.60
N GLY A 384 19.09 15.43 -20.57
CA GLY A 384 19.29 16.81 -21.01
C GLY A 384 19.85 16.94 -22.43
N ALA A 385 19.51 18.04 -23.11
CA ALA A 385 19.69 18.26 -24.55
C ALA A 385 21.15 18.44 -25.04
N ASP A 386 22.11 18.72 -24.16
CA ASP A 386 23.51 19.05 -24.53
C ASP A 386 24.51 17.86 -24.46
N ASN A 387 24.00 16.64 -24.34
CA ASN A 387 24.78 15.42 -24.07
C ASN A 387 24.70 14.24 -25.08
N PRO A 388 23.92 14.24 -26.19
CA PRO A 388 23.88 13.07 -27.09
C PRO A 388 25.25 12.65 -27.63
N ASP A 389 26.11 13.63 -27.95
CA ASP A 389 27.40 13.42 -28.62
C ASP A 389 28.58 13.14 -27.66
N LYS A 390 28.36 13.17 -26.34
CA LYS A 390 29.43 12.97 -25.36
C LYS A 390 29.54 11.54 -24.84
N ALA A 391 28.49 10.73 -24.98
CA ALA A 391 28.51 9.35 -24.53
C ALA A 391 29.38 8.48 -25.44
N HIS A 392 30.23 7.64 -24.85
CA HIS A 392 30.93 6.61 -25.61
C HIS A 392 29.94 5.49 -25.96
N LEU A 393 29.45 5.52 -27.20
CA LEU A 393 28.51 4.52 -27.71
C LEU A 393 29.24 3.20 -27.97
N GLN A 394 28.65 2.11 -27.49
CA GLN A 394 29.09 0.76 -27.79
C GLN A 394 28.27 0.22 -28.96
N GLU A 395 28.97 -0.35 -29.94
CA GLU A 395 28.33 -1.11 -30.99
C GLU A 395 27.97 -2.50 -30.46
N ASP A 396 26.67 -2.77 -30.41
CA ASP A 396 26.13 -4.10 -30.13
C ASP A 396 25.03 -4.44 -31.15
N SER A 397 24.81 -5.75 -31.33
CA SER A 397 23.84 -6.29 -32.28
C SER A 397 22.39 -6.30 -31.75
N SER A 398 22.18 -6.03 -30.46
CA SER A 398 20.86 -5.96 -29.87
C SER A 398 20.06 -4.75 -30.36
N HIS A 399 18.74 -4.87 -30.26
CA HIS A 399 17.81 -3.79 -30.59
C HIS A 399 17.01 -3.42 -29.35
N TRP A 400 17.03 -2.13 -28.99
CA TRP A 400 16.33 -1.63 -27.81
C TRP A 400 15.17 -0.73 -28.19
N TYR A 401 14.07 -0.90 -27.46
CA TYR A 401 12.93 0.00 -27.53
C TYR A 401 12.69 0.59 -26.15
N VAL A 402 12.85 1.91 -26.04
CA VAL A 402 12.67 2.64 -24.79
C VAL A 402 11.44 3.53 -24.89
N GLU A 403 10.58 3.44 -23.89
CA GLU A 403 9.50 4.39 -23.68
C GLU A 403 9.55 4.89 -22.25
N LEU A 404 9.33 6.20 -22.10
CA LEU A 404 9.24 6.87 -20.82
C LEU A 404 7.78 7.27 -20.66
N TRP A 405 7.23 6.92 -19.50
CA TRP A 405 5.84 7.18 -19.17
C TRP A 405 5.79 7.98 -17.88
N ASN A 406 4.93 9.00 -17.86
CA ASN A 406 4.59 9.80 -16.70
C ASN A 406 3.23 9.38 -16.16
N LYS A 407 2.94 9.79 -14.91
CA LYS A 407 1.63 9.50 -14.29
C LYS A 407 0.46 10.01 -15.16
N ASN A 408 0.64 11.16 -15.80
CA ASN A 408 -0.38 11.79 -16.65
C ASN A 408 -0.70 10.98 -17.91
N ASP A 409 0.22 10.11 -18.36
CA ASP A 409 0.02 9.27 -19.55
C ASP A 409 -0.91 8.07 -19.26
N PHE A 410 -1.03 7.68 -17.98
CA PHE A 410 -1.91 6.60 -17.53
C PHE A 410 -3.26 7.10 -17.01
N THR A 411 -3.37 8.39 -16.69
CA THR A 411 -4.67 9.03 -16.43
C THR A 411 -5.42 9.36 -17.73
N GLY A 412 -4.83 9.08 -18.90
CA GLY A 412 -5.50 9.16 -20.20
C GLY A 412 -6.43 7.97 -20.43
N GLY A 413 -7.60 8.00 -19.79
CA GLY A 413 -8.63 6.96 -19.90
C GLY A 413 -9.77 7.16 -18.89
N GLU A 414 -9.47 7.81 -17.77
CA GLU A 414 -10.43 8.70 -17.15
C GLU A 414 -10.25 10.03 -17.86
N GLU A 415 -11.14 10.36 -18.80
CA GLU A 415 -11.58 11.76 -18.80
C GLU A 415 -11.76 12.11 -17.33
N PRO A 416 -11.26 13.26 -16.83
CA PRO A 416 -11.71 13.67 -15.52
C PRO A 416 -13.22 13.49 -15.57
N GLU A 417 -13.81 12.82 -14.58
CA GLU A 417 -15.13 13.22 -14.17
C GLU A 417 -14.98 14.74 -13.92
N GLN A 418 -15.07 15.55 -14.99
CA GLN A 418 -16.08 16.56 -15.07
C GLN A 418 -17.31 15.80 -14.63
N THR A 419 -17.47 15.86 -13.32
CA THR A 419 -18.69 15.57 -12.62
C THR A 419 -19.83 15.91 -13.55
N ASP A 420 -20.82 15.03 -13.50
CA ASP A 420 -22.15 15.22 -14.04
C ASP A 420 -22.73 16.64 -13.90
N ASP A 421 -22.11 17.55 -13.13
CA ASP A 421 -22.33 19.00 -13.16
C ASP A 421 -22.67 19.51 -14.56
N ASN A 422 -21.87 19.31 -15.62
CA ASN A 422 -22.22 19.92 -16.92
C ASN A 422 -23.49 19.33 -17.57
N LYS A 423 -23.80 18.04 -17.35
CA LYS A 423 -25.05 17.44 -17.83
C LYS A 423 -26.24 17.77 -16.93
N VAL A 424 -26.02 17.89 -15.64
CA VAL A 424 -27.00 18.29 -14.62
C VAL A 424 -27.36 19.75 -14.80
N TRP A 425 -26.38 20.64 -15.04
CA TRP A 425 -26.60 22.05 -15.38
C TRP A 425 -27.27 22.19 -16.74
N GLN A 426 -26.84 21.45 -17.77
CA GLN A 426 -27.56 21.42 -19.06
C GLN A 426 -28.97 20.86 -18.93
N TRP A 427 -29.21 19.87 -18.07
CA TRP A 427 -30.53 19.32 -17.80
C TRP A 427 -31.42 20.31 -17.02
N LEU A 428 -30.88 20.96 -15.99
CA LEU A 428 -31.51 22.04 -15.21
C LEU A 428 -31.84 23.27 -16.07
N GLU A 429 -31.00 23.61 -17.04
CA GLU A 429 -31.25 24.69 -18.00
C GLU A 429 -32.21 24.28 -19.12
N SER A 430 -32.29 22.98 -19.46
CA SER A 430 -33.18 22.47 -20.51
C SER A 430 -34.62 22.21 -20.05
N ASP A 431 -34.84 22.09 -18.74
CA ASP A 431 -36.16 21.88 -18.18
C ASP A 431 -36.86 23.23 -17.93
N GLU A 432 -37.36 23.83 -19.01
CA GLU A 432 -38.40 24.89 -18.95
C GLU A 432 -39.76 24.30 -18.53
N SER A 433 -39.78 23.34 -17.61
CA SER A 433 -41.03 22.88 -17.01
C SER A 433 -41.49 23.97 -16.04
N ARG A 434 -42.55 24.69 -16.43
CA ARG A 434 -43.23 25.68 -15.58
C ARG A 434 -43.60 25.03 -14.25
N ALA A 435 -42.77 25.26 -13.23
CA ALA A 435 -43.11 24.95 -11.85
C ALA A 435 -44.35 25.78 -11.48
N ASP A 436 -45.33 25.15 -10.85
CA ASP A 436 -46.57 25.78 -10.41
C ASP A 436 -46.31 27.13 -9.72
N ASP A 437 -46.86 28.21 -10.28
CA ASP A 437 -46.72 29.61 -9.84
C ASP A 437 -47.08 29.83 -8.36
N ILE A 438 -47.72 28.84 -7.71
CA ILE A 438 -48.18 28.91 -6.32
C ILE A 438 -47.01 28.80 -5.32
N LEU A 439 -45.94 28.06 -5.65
CA LEU A 439 -44.82 27.81 -4.72
C LEU A 439 -43.54 28.55 -5.10
N ALA A 440 -43.43 29.07 -6.32
CA ALA A 440 -42.27 29.81 -6.80
C ALA A 440 -41.97 31.03 -5.91
N ASP A 441 -42.99 31.81 -5.56
CA ASP A 441 -42.85 33.00 -4.71
C ASP A 441 -42.41 32.66 -3.27
N ASP A 442 -42.88 31.56 -2.69
CA ASP A 442 -42.49 31.19 -1.32
C ASP A 442 -41.07 30.61 -1.26
N ILE A 443 -40.65 29.89 -2.31
CA ILE A 443 -39.28 29.41 -2.48
C ILE A 443 -38.33 30.59 -2.66
N ASP A 444 -38.67 31.53 -3.54
CA ASP A 444 -37.84 32.70 -3.82
C ASP A 444 -37.74 33.62 -2.59
N ARG A 445 -38.83 33.79 -1.84
CA ARG A 445 -38.84 34.52 -0.56
C ARG A 445 -37.91 33.90 0.47
N ARG A 446 -37.85 32.56 0.57
CA ARG A 446 -37.00 31.85 1.55
C ARG A 446 -35.53 31.84 1.13
N LEU A 447 -35.24 31.63 -0.16
CA LEU A 447 -33.87 31.57 -0.69
C LEU A 447 -33.21 32.95 -0.79
N LYS A 448 -33.98 34.01 -1.04
CA LYS A 448 -33.47 35.41 -1.08
C LYS A 448 -33.49 36.11 0.27
N TRP A 449 -33.91 35.45 1.35
CA TRP A 449 -33.93 36.05 2.68
C TRP A 449 -32.51 36.41 3.13
N LYS A 450 -32.30 37.69 3.45
CA LYS A 450 -31.04 38.20 4.01
C LYS A 450 -31.22 38.49 5.49
N TYR A 451 -30.26 38.04 6.29
CA TYR A 451 -30.25 38.27 7.73
C TYR A 451 -30.26 39.78 8.04
N PRO A 452 -31.23 40.31 8.82
CA PRO A 452 -31.36 41.75 9.03
C PRO A 452 -30.19 42.41 9.76
N PHE A 453 -29.36 41.63 10.48
CA PHE A 453 -28.22 42.12 11.26
C PHE A 453 -26.89 41.57 10.73
N THR A 454 -26.72 41.55 9.39
CA THR A 454 -25.46 41.16 8.74
C THR A 454 -24.24 41.90 9.30
N GLU A 455 -24.39 43.20 9.59
CA GLU A 455 -23.34 44.03 10.21
C GLU A 455 -22.86 43.45 11.55
N SER A 456 -23.77 42.94 12.38
CA SER A 456 -23.43 42.33 13.68
C SER A 456 -22.78 40.95 13.54
N SER A 457 -22.89 40.31 12.37
CA SER A 457 -22.29 39.00 12.09
C SER A 457 -20.77 39.10 11.93
N ASN A 458 -20.28 40.29 11.58
CA ASN A 458 -18.87 40.59 11.40
C ASN A 458 -18.18 41.04 12.71
N ILE A 459 -18.93 41.19 13.80
CA ILE A 459 -18.36 41.53 15.11
C ILE A 459 -17.87 40.24 15.76
N PRO A 460 -16.56 40.08 16.03
CA PRO A 460 -16.04 38.87 16.64
C PRO A 460 -16.59 38.75 18.07
N ALA A 461 -17.21 37.62 18.41
CA ALA A 461 -17.75 37.38 19.75
C ALA A 461 -16.66 37.29 20.85
N LYS A 462 -15.39 37.14 20.46
CA LYS A 462 -14.23 37.14 21.34
C LYS A 462 -13.01 37.62 20.57
N VAL A 463 -12.34 38.66 21.05
CA VAL A 463 -11.10 39.19 20.47
C VAL A 463 -9.95 38.92 21.43
N SER A 464 -8.83 38.40 20.94
CA SER A 464 -7.66 38.16 21.76
C SER A 464 -6.87 39.45 22.02
N VAL A 465 -6.17 39.53 23.15
CA VAL A 465 -5.35 40.71 23.53
C VAL A 465 -4.27 41.01 22.46
N THR A 466 -3.80 39.98 21.75
CA THR A 466 -2.79 40.09 20.69
C THR A 466 -3.35 40.70 19.40
N GLU A 467 -4.60 40.38 19.04
CA GLU A 467 -5.29 41.00 17.90
C GLU A 467 -5.66 42.45 18.18
N LEU A 468 -6.09 42.74 19.42
CA LEU A 468 -6.30 44.11 19.89
C LEU A 468 -5.03 44.96 19.78
N LYS A 469 -3.87 44.41 20.21
CA LYS A 469 -2.57 45.11 20.03
C LYS A 469 -2.24 45.40 18.57
N ARG A 470 -2.46 44.43 17.67
CA ARG A 470 -2.22 44.64 16.23
C ARG A 470 -3.10 45.73 15.63
N TRP A 471 -4.35 45.84 16.06
CA TRP A 471 -5.24 46.92 15.63
C TRP A 471 -4.76 48.30 16.10
N PHE A 472 -4.20 48.39 17.31
CA PHE A 472 -3.62 49.64 17.81
C PHE A 472 -2.26 49.99 17.18
N ASP A 473 -1.43 49.00 16.83
CA ASP A 473 -0.15 49.23 16.15
C ASP A 473 -0.33 49.78 14.72
N ILE A 474 -1.43 49.43 14.04
CA ILE A 474 -1.74 49.94 12.68
C ILE A 474 -2.08 51.45 12.68
N GLN A 475 -2.51 52.03 13.81
CA GLN A 475 -2.84 53.46 13.86
C GLN A 475 -1.62 54.40 13.88
N TYR A 476 -0.41 53.88 14.03
CA TYR A 476 0.82 54.69 14.07
C TYR A 476 1.60 54.77 12.74
N ASP A 477 1.26 53.94 11.75
CA ASP A 477 1.89 53.99 10.43
C ASP A 477 0.97 54.72 9.44
N GLN A 478 1.31 55.98 9.12
CA GLN A 478 0.56 56.81 8.18
C GLN A 478 0.77 56.43 6.69
N ASP A 479 1.55 55.39 6.37
CA ASP A 479 1.88 55.01 4.99
C ASP A 479 1.63 53.52 4.70
N ALA A 480 0.37 53.09 4.78
CA ALA A 480 -0.05 51.83 4.17
C ALA A 480 -1.52 51.85 3.75
N SER A 481 -1.77 52.14 2.47
CA SER A 481 -3.05 51.88 1.82
C SER A 481 -3.22 50.37 1.60
N PHE A 482 -3.60 49.63 2.64
CA PHE A 482 -4.05 48.24 2.49
C PHE A 482 -5.11 47.94 3.55
N ILE A 483 -6.37 47.92 3.14
CA ILE A 483 -7.47 47.33 3.92
C ILE A 483 -7.39 45.82 3.64
N PRO A 484 -7.12 44.95 4.61
CA PRO A 484 -7.20 43.50 4.40
C PRO A 484 -8.68 43.10 4.40
N GLU A 485 -9.17 42.55 3.29
CA GLU A 485 -10.42 41.78 3.30
C GLU A 485 -10.29 40.58 4.25
N PRO A 486 -11.35 40.19 4.97
CA PRO A 486 -11.31 39.03 5.85
C PRO A 486 -11.14 37.76 5.01
N ASP A 487 -10.04 37.03 5.28
CA ASP A 487 -9.70 35.77 4.62
C ASP A 487 -10.89 34.81 4.59
N ALA A 488 -11.29 34.41 3.38
CA ALA A 488 -12.16 33.27 3.15
C ALA A 488 -11.57 32.02 3.81
N VAL A 489 -12.44 31.22 4.43
CA VAL A 489 -12.11 29.99 5.17
C VAL A 489 -11.09 29.14 4.40
N LEU A 490 -9.85 29.15 4.89
CA LEU A 490 -8.73 28.37 4.36
C LEU A 490 -9.01 26.87 4.50
N VAL A 491 -9.38 26.23 3.40
CA VAL A 491 -9.20 24.78 3.21
C VAL A 491 -7.71 24.49 3.37
N LYS A 492 -7.32 23.87 4.49
CA LYS A 492 -5.93 23.55 4.80
C LYS A 492 -5.37 22.57 3.77
N LYS A 493 -4.38 23.03 3.00
CA LYS A 493 -3.57 22.15 2.13
C LYS A 493 -2.74 21.18 2.99
N PRO A 494 -2.60 19.90 2.58
CA PRO A 494 -1.82 18.91 3.31
C PRO A 494 -0.30 19.16 3.20
N GLY A 495 0.40 19.00 4.33
CA GLY A 495 1.78 19.44 4.58
C GLY A 495 2.92 18.75 3.81
N PHE A 496 2.64 18.03 2.72
CA PHE A 496 3.68 17.50 1.82
C PHE A 496 3.92 18.41 0.60
N LEU A 497 3.12 19.47 0.44
CA LEU A 497 3.26 20.49 -0.61
C LEU A 497 4.05 21.73 -0.15
N GLU A 498 4.45 21.81 1.12
CA GLU A 498 5.33 22.87 1.61
C GLU A 498 6.80 22.44 1.46
N GLY A 499 7.46 22.94 0.41
CA GLY A 499 8.91 22.87 0.30
C GLY A 499 9.56 23.52 1.52
N LYS A 500 10.66 22.92 2.02
CA LYS A 500 11.44 23.35 3.19
C LYS A 500 11.54 24.88 3.29
N LYS A 501 10.65 25.49 4.07
CA LYS A 501 10.88 26.81 4.66
C LYS A 501 11.60 26.58 5.98
N GLY A 502 12.53 27.46 6.33
CA GLY A 502 13.10 27.48 7.67
C GLY A 502 12.02 27.61 8.74
N LEU A 503 12.41 27.50 10.01
CA LEU A 503 11.49 27.55 11.16
C LEU A 503 10.44 28.64 10.98
N SER A 504 9.17 28.24 10.93
CA SER A 504 8.03 29.15 10.83
C SER A 504 7.99 30.08 12.04
N SER A 505 7.30 31.22 11.92
CA SER A 505 7.17 32.17 13.04
C SER A 505 6.56 31.52 14.29
N ALA A 506 5.67 30.54 14.11
CA ALA A 506 5.09 29.76 15.21
C ALA A 506 6.11 28.82 15.87
N GLU A 507 6.97 28.17 15.09
CA GLU A 507 8.05 27.33 15.61
C GLU A 507 9.11 28.17 16.33
N LYS A 508 9.49 29.33 15.80
CA LYS A 508 10.38 30.29 16.48
C LYS A 508 9.79 30.77 17.81
N GLY A 509 8.49 31.07 17.85
CA GLY A 509 7.79 31.42 19.10
C GLY A 509 7.76 30.28 20.11
N THR A 510 7.59 29.04 19.63
CA THR A 510 7.63 27.83 20.49
C THR A 510 9.03 27.59 21.06
N ILE A 511 10.08 27.82 20.26
CA ILE A 511 11.48 27.72 20.69
C ILE A 511 11.82 28.83 21.71
N LEU A 512 11.39 30.06 21.47
CA LEU A 512 11.55 31.16 22.43
C LEU A 512 10.87 30.84 23.77
N HIS A 513 9.63 30.33 23.72
CA HIS A 513 8.92 29.90 24.93
C HIS A 513 9.65 28.77 25.66
N PHE A 514 10.20 27.80 24.92
CA PHE A 514 10.99 26.72 25.48
C PHE A 514 12.27 27.22 26.17
N ILE A 515 12.98 28.18 25.55
CA ILE A 515 14.16 28.83 26.15
C ILE A 515 13.76 29.54 27.45
N MET A 516 12.67 30.32 27.43
CA MET A 516 12.16 31.04 28.62
C MET A 516 11.75 30.11 29.77
N GLN A 517 11.22 28.93 29.48
CA GLN A 517 10.87 27.95 30.52
C GLN A 517 12.09 27.33 31.22
N HIS A 518 13.23 27.27 30.53
CA HIS A 518 14.43 26.59 31.02
C HIS A 518 15.55 27.56 31.43
N LEU A 519 15.35 28.86 31.25
CA LEU A 519 16.24 29.90 31.74
C LEU A 519 16.20 29.95 33.28
N ASP A 520 17.37 29.91 33.89
CA ASP A 520 17.51 30.11 35.33
C ASP A 520 17.47 31.62 35.63
N LEU A 521 16.26 32.09 35.92
CA LEU A 521 15.99 33.51 36.22
C LEU A 521 16.66 33.98 37.51
N PHE A 522 17.01 33.09 38.45
CA PHE A 522 17.72 33.46 39.67
C PHE A 522 19.18 33.79 39.38
N ALA A 523 19.84 32.99 38.55
CA ALA A 523 21.21 33.25 38.11
C ALA A 523 21.34 34.55 37.28
N ILE A 524 20.29 34.90 36.51
CA ILE A 524 20.24 36.14 35.72
C ILE A 524 20.04 37.38 36.60
N ARG A 525 19.32 37.23 37.73
CA ARG A 525 19.05 38.32 38.67
C ARG A 525 20.29 38.76 39.46
N GLU A 526 21.23 37.86 39.74
CA GLU A 526 22.47 38.17 40.46
C GLU A 526 23.53 38.88 39.59
N LYS A 527 23.56 38.60 38.28
CA LYS A 527 24.43 39.27 37.29
C LYS A 527 23.69 39.48 35.97
N PRO A 528 23.01 40.62 35.79
CA PRO A 528 22.25 40.90 34.58
C PRO A 528 23.21 41.35 33.48
N THR A 529 23.72 40.41 32.68
CA THR A 529 24.55 40.70 31.52
C THR A 529 24.07 39.84 30.35
N THR A 530 24.01 40.37 29.14
CA THR A 530 23.56 39.61 27.94
C THR A 530 24.38 38.34 27.67
N GLY A 531 25.59 38.24 28.22
CA GLY A 531 26.40 37.02 28.19
C GLY A 531 25.81 35.84 28.97
N THR A 532 25.12 36.07 30.10
CA THR A 532 24.63 34.98 30.96
C THR A 532 23.47 34.22 30.34
N VAL A 533 22.63 34.87 29.52
CA VAL A 533 21.54 34.23 28.77
C VAL A 533 22.10 33.39 27.62
N ARG A 534 23.08 33.91 26.87
CA ARG A 534 23.73 33.18 25.78
C ARG A 534 24.48 31.95 26.28
N ASP A 535 25.19 32.07 27.41
CA ASP A 535 25.88 30.92 28.03
C ASP A 535 24.91 29.82 28.46
N GLN A 536 23.72 30.20 28.96
CA GLN A 536 22.67 29.24 29.33
C GLN A 536 22.04 28.58 28.10
N VAL A 537 21.82 29.31 27.01
CA VAL A 537 21.31 28.74 25.75
C VAL A 537 22.35 27.83 25.09
N ASP A 538 23.64 28.20 25.12
CA ASP A 538 24.72 27.32 24.68
C ASP A 538 24.85 26.06 25.54
N LEU A 539 24.55 26.15 26.85
CA LEU A 539 24.44 24.99 27.72
C LEU A 539 23.26 24.10 27.32
N MET A 540 22.13 24.68 26.91
CA MET A 540 20.97 23.93 26.39
C MET A 540 21.32 23.20 25.08
N VAL A 541 22.10 23.83 24.18
CA VAL A 541 22.61 23.19 22.97
C VAL A 541 23.61 22.06 23.32
N LYS A 542 24.52 22.28 24.27
CA LYS A 542 25.46 21.25 24.74
C LYS A 542 24.78 20.06 25.45
N LYS A 543 23.59 20.28 26.00
CA LYS A 543 22.75 19.24 26.62
C LYS A 543 21.77 18.60 25.63
N ASP A 544 21.89 18.90 24.33
CA ASP A 544 21.00 18.45 23.25
C ASP A 544 19.51 18.80 23.46
N LEU A 545 19.22 19.84 24.24
CA LEU A 545 17.84 20.34 24.45
C LEU A 545 17.37 21.21 23.29
N LEU A 546 18.31 21.82 22.54
CA LEU A 546 18.06 22.63 21.34
C LEU A 546 19.13 22.32 20.28
N THR A 547 18.74 22.32 19.01
CA THR A 547 19.74 22.30 17.92
C THR A 547 20.35 23.67 17.73
N ARG A 548 21.59 23.73 17.22
CA ARG A 548 22.29 25.01 16.96
C ARG A 548 21.51 25.91 15.99
N THR A 549 20.89 25.32 14.98
CA THR A 549 19.98 26.01 14.04
C THR A 549 18.72 26.58 14.69
N GLN A 550 18.22 25.98 15.78
CA GLN A 550 17.07 26.51 16.53
C GLN A 550 17.50 27.63 17.48
N ALA A 551 18.63 27.48 18.16
CA ALA A 551 19.19 28.52 19.03
C ALA A 551 19.53 29.81 18.26
N GLU A 552 20.10 29.70 17.06
CA GLU A 552 20.43 30.84 16.19
C GLU A 552 19.20 31.49 15.53
N SER A 553 18.03 30.85 15.60
CA SER A 553 16.80 31.33 14.94
C SER A 553 15.96 32.30 15.75
N VAL A 554 16.29 32.48 17.03
CA VAL A 554 15.59 33.31 18.01
C VAL A 554 16.52 34.46 18.41
N ASP A 555 16.00 35.69 18.36
CA ASP A 555 16.72 36.88 18.84
C ASP A 555 16.53 36.96 20.36
N LEU A 556 17.63 36.87 21.12
CA LEU A 556 17.68 36.72 22.58
C LEU A 556 18.22 37.96 23.28
#